data_AF-X1RNX0-F1
#
_entry.id   AF-X1RNX0-F1
#
_cell.length_a   1.000
_cell.length_b   1.000
_cell.length_c   1.000
_cell.angle_alpha   90.00
_cell.angle_beta   90.00
_cell.angle_gamma   90.00
#
_symmetry.space_group_name_H-M   'P 1'
#
loop_
_entity.id
_entity.type
_entity.pdbx_description
1 polymer ?
#
loop_
_entity_poly.entity_id
_entity_poly.type
_entity_poly.pdbx_seq_one_letter_code
_entity_poly.pdbx_strand_id
1 'polypeptide(L)' 'MADDKMGIMEKAVIGGVIGLIMIVAMSQAVQAFQPAPPEYCCPICPDECFYTYEELYNHFTTAHPSEPIDIIWE' A
#
# COMPACT_ATOMS: atom_id res chain seq x y z
N MET A 1 50.41 8.43 -22.57
CA MET A 1 49.46 9.47 -22.10
C MET A 1 48.06 9.30 -22.66
N ALA A 2 47.88 8.69 -23.85
CA ALA A 2 46.55 8.35 -24.37
C ALA A 2 45.99 7.06 -23.72
N ASP A 3 46.86 6.12 -23.38
CA ASP A 3 46.50 4.79 -22.89
C ASP A 3 45.91 4.80 -21.46
N ASP A 4 46.37 5.71 -20.60
CA ASP A 4 45.87 5.85 -19.23
C ASP A 4 44.42 6.36 -19.16
N LYS A 5 44.00 7.16 -20.14
CA LYS A 5 42.64 7.73 -20.21
C LYS A 5 41.60 6.67 -20.58
N MET A 6 42.01 5.66 -21.36
CA MET A 6 41.15 4.57 -21.78
C MET A 6 40.80 3.65 -20.61
N GLY A 7 41.77 3.33 -19.75
CA GLY A 7 41.52 2.54 -18.53
C GLY A 7 40.68 3.26 -17.47
N ILE A 8 40.71 4.59 -17.43
CA ILE A 8 39.84 5.40 -16.54
C ILE A 8 38.40 5.42 -17.08
N MET A 9 38.22 5.57 -18.40
CA MET A 9 36.90 5.51 -19.02
C MET A 9 36.26 4.13 -18.86
N GLU A 10 37.02 3.05 -18.99
CA GLU A 10 36.51 1.68 -18.84
C GLU A 10 36.01 1.42 -17.41
N LYS A 11 36.76 1.86 -16.40
CA LYS A 11 36.34 1.78 -14.99
C LYS A 11 35.13 2.65 -14.67
N ALA A 12 35.03 3.84 -15.29
CA ALA A 12 33.88 4.71 -15.12
C ALA A 12 32.60 4.10 -15.73
N VAL A 13 32.71 3.45 -16.90
CA VAL A 13 31.59 2.75 -17.54
C VAL A 13 31.14 1.55 -16.71
N ILE A 14 32.08 0.73 -16.23
CA ILE A 14 31.76 -0.44 -15.38
C ILE A 14 31.10 0.00 -14.07
N GLY A 15 31.61 1.05 -13.42
CA GLY A 15 31.01 1.62 -12.21
C GLY A 15 29.59 2.16 -12.44
N GLY A 16 29.37 2.83 -13.59
CA GLY A 16 28.06 3.33 -13.98
C GLY A 16 27.04 2.20 -14.21
N VAL A 17 27.45 1.11 -14.88
CA VAL A 17 26.58 -0.05 -15.14
C VAL A 17 26.21 -0.77 -13.84
N ILE A 18 27.18 -1.02 -12.96
CA ILE A 18 26.91 -1.67 -11.66
C ILE A 18 25.97 -0.80 -10.81
N GLY A 19 26.20 0.51 -10.79
CA GLY A 19 25.32 1.46 -10.10
C GLY A 19 23.89 1.43 -10.64
N LEU A 20 23.72 1.39 -11.97
CA LEU A 20 22.41 1.32 -12.60
C LEU A 20 21.69 0.00 -12.28
N ILE A 21 22.40 -1.14 -12.31
CA ILE A 21 21.84 -2.47 -11.97
C ILE A 21 21.36 -2.49 -10.52
N MET A 22 22.12 -1.90 -9.59
CA MET A 22 21.72 -1.80 -8.17
C MET A 22 20.43 -0.99 -8.02
N ILE A 23 20.30 0.15 -8.70
CA ILE A 23 19.09 0.99 -8.65
C ILE A 23 17.87 0.22 -9.19
N VAL A 24 18.02 -0.47 -10.31
CA VAL A 24 16.94 -1.28 -10.90
C VAL A 24 16.54 -2.43 -9.96
N ALA A 25 17.51 -3.13 -9.37
CA ALA A 25 17.23 -4.20 -8.40
C ALA A 25 16.45 -3.69 -7.17
N MET A 26 16.79 -2.50 -6.67
CA MET A 26 16.09 -1.88 -5.53
C MET A 26 14.66 -1.45 -5.87
N SER A 27 14.39 -1.01 -7.11
CA SER A 27 13.04 -0.58 -7.52
C SER A 27 12.00 -1.71 -7.48
N GLN A 28 12.42 -2.97 -7.65
CA GLN A 28 11.51 -4.12 -7.67
C GLN A 28 11.11 -4.59 -6.27
N ALA A 29 11.88 -4.26 -5.24
CA ALA A 29 11.58 -4.63 -3.85
C ALA A 29 10.35 -3.89 -3.29
N VAL A 30 9.97 -2.75 -3.87
CA VAL A 30 8.86 -1.91 -3.38
C VAL A 30 7.48 -2.47 -3.78
N GLN A 31 7.39 -3.31 -4.81
CA GLN A 31 6.10 -3.76 -5.36
C GLN A 31 5.46 -4.94 -4.61
N ALA A 32 6.16 -5.57 -3.67
CA ALA A 32 5.68 -6.78 -2.99
C ALA A 32 4.70 -6.52 -1.83
N PHE A 33 4.54 -5.27 -1.39
CA PHE A 33 3.60 -4.88 -0.33
C PHE A 33 2.46 -4.06 -0.92
N GLN A 34 1.50 -4.74 -1.55
CA GLN A 34 0.17 -4.15 -1.77
C GLN A 34 -0.74 -4.68 -0.64
N PRO A 35 -1.29 -3.84 0.24
CA PRO A 35 -2.28 -4.29 1.21
C PRO A 35 -3.48 -4.89 0.45
N ALA A 36 -4.04 -5.98 0.98
CA ALA A 36 -5.26 -6.57 0.41
C ALA A 36 -6.38 -5.52 0.37
N PRO A 37 -7.28 -5.51 -0.62
CA PRO A 37 -8.40 -4.58 -0.59
C PRO A 37 -9.27 -4.79 0.66
N PRO A 38 -9.91 -3.73 1.20
CA PRO A 38 -10.84 -3.87 2.31
C PRO A 38 -12.06 -4.73 1.91
N GLU A 39 -12.42 -5.70 2.75
CA GLU A 39 -13.48 -6.68 2.47
C GLU A 39 -14.82 -6.35 3.14
N TYR A 40 -14.82 -5.49 4.18
CA TYR A 40 -15.98 -5.22 5.03
C TYR A 40 -16.52 -3.81 4.79
N CYS A 41 -17.53 -3.67 3.93
CA CYS A 41 -18.14 -2.38 3.61
C CYS A 41 -19.42 -2.11 4.42
N CYS A 42 -19.59 -0.88 4.87
CA CYS A 42 -20.82 -0.45 5.54
C CYS A 42 -21.99 -0.43 4.53
N PRO A 43 -23.14 -1.06 4.83
CA PRO A 43 -24.29 -1.06 3.93
C PRO A 43 -25.03 0.30 3.89
N ILE A 44 -24.72 1.20 4.83
CA ILE A 44 -25.35 2.53 4.96
C ILE A 44 -24.42 3.61 4.39
N CYS A 45 -23.11 3.50 4.62
CA CYS A 45 -22.09 4.42 4.12
C CYS A 45 -21.31 3.78 2.94
N PRO A 46 -21.64 4.11 1.68
CA PRO A 46 -21.05 3.45 0.51
C PRO A 46 -19.55 3.73 0.31
N ASP A 47 -19.02 4.77 0.96
CA ASP A 47 -17.62 5.17 0.87
C ASP A 47 -16.75 4.61 2.03
N GLU A 48 -17.34 3.85 2.96
CA GLU A 48 -16.64 3.32 4.14
C GLU A 48 -16.50 1.79 4.08
N CYS A 49 -15.29 1.33 3.78
CA CYS A 49 -14.89 -0.07 3.82
C CYS A 49 -13.67 -0.28 4.72
N PHE A 50 -13.65 -1.42 5.42
CA PHE A 50 -12.68 -1.75 6.45
C PHE A 50 -11.96 -3.08 6.14
N TYR A 51 -10.79 -3.27 6.75
CA TYR A 51 -9.97 -4.48 6.57
C TYR A 51 -10.40 -5.60 7.52
N THR A 52 -11.06 -5.25 8.63
CA THR A 52 -11.50 -6.19 9.65
C THR A 52 -12.97 -6.02 10.01
N TYR A 53 -13.60 -7.10 10.46
CA TYR A 53 -14.96 -7.06 11.00
C TYR A 53 -15.08 -6.15 12.24
N GLU A 54 -14.07 -6.11 13.09
CA GLU A 54 -14.08 -5.30 14.32
C GLU A 54 -14.16 -3.81 14.01
N GLU A 55 -13.41 -3.34 13.01
CA GLU A 55 -13.49 -1.96 12.52
C GLU A 55 -14.89 -1.63 11.98
N LEU A 56 -15.47 -2.51 11.16
CA LEU A 56 -16.84 -2.36 10.67
C LEU A 56 -17.86 -2.31 11.82
N TYR A 57 -17.74 -3.21 12.79
CA TYR A 57 -18.66 -3.28 13.93
C TYR A 57 -18.59 -2.02 14.80
N ASN A 58 -17.38 -1.51 15.07
CA ASN A 58 -17.19 -0.28 15.81
C ASN A 58 -17.76 0.93 15.05
N HIS A 59 -17.49 1.05 13.74
CA HIS A 59 -18.13 2.07 12.90
C HIS A 59 -19.66 1.97 12.97
N PHE A 60 -20.21 0.78 12.76
CA PHE A 60 -21.66 0.58 12.70
C PHE A 60 -22.34 0.96 14.03
N THR A 61 -21.79 0.52 15.16
CA THR A 61 -22.38 0.79 16.48
C THR A 61 -22.24 2.24 16.94
N THR A 62 -21.26 2.99 16.43
CA THR A 62 -21.02 4.39 16.79
C THR A 62 -21.70 5.37 15.83
N ALA A 63 -21.69 5.10 14.53
CA ALA A 63 -22.28 5.94 13.49
C ALA A 63 -23.76 5.65 13.23
N HIS A 64 -24.21 4.42 13.51
CA HIS A 64 -25.60 3.99 13.32
C HIS A 64 -26.19 3.43 14.62
N PRO A 65 -26.28 4.25 15.68
CA PRO A 65 -26.94 3.82 16.90
C PRO A 65 -28.41 3.51 16.58
N SER A 66 -28.80 2.25 16.77
CA SER A 66 -30.20 1.87 16.70
C SER A 66 -30.94 2.45 17.91
N GLU A 67 -31.92 3.31 17.64
CA GLU A 67 -32.82 3.83 18.65
C GLU A 67 -33.79 2.70 19.10
N PRO A 68 -33.99 2.49 20.40
CA PRO A 68 -34.98 1.53 20.87
C PRO A 68 -36.37 1.93 20.39
N ILE A 69 -37.07 1.04 19.71
CA ILE A 69 -38.48 1.23 19.38
C ILE A 69 -39.35 0.60 20.47
N ASP A 70 -40.23 1.39 21.06
CA ASP A 70 -41.26 0.89 21.96
C ASP A 70 -42.37 0.23 21.13
N ILE A 71 -42.39 -1.10 21.11
CA ILE A 71 -43.45 -1.87 20.46
C ILE A 71 -44.63 -1.97 21.43
N ILE A 72 -45.67 -1.17 21.18
CA ILE A 72 -46.94 -1.24 21.90
C ILE A 72 -47.80 -2.31 21.23
N TRP A 73 -47.98 -3.45 21.88
CA TRP A 73 -48.92 -4.48 21.44
C TRP A 73 -50.31 -4.15 22.02
N GLU A 74 -51.26 -3.77 21.17
CA GLU A 74 -52.69 -3.63 21.53
C GLU A 74 -53.39 -5.00 21.61
#